data_AF-X1HRZ7-F1
#
_entry.id   AF-X1HRZ7-F1
#
_cell.length_a   1.000
_cell.length_b   1.000
_cell.length_c   1.000
_cell.angle_alpha   90.00
_cell.angle_beta   90.00
_cell.angle_gamma   90.00
#
_symmetry.space_group_name_H-M   'P 1'
#
loop_
_entity.id
_entity.type
_entity.pdbx_description
1 polymer ?
#
loop_
_entity_poly.entity_id
_entity_poly.type
_entity_poly.pdbx_seq_one_letter_code
_entity_poly.pdbx_strand_id
1 'polypeptide(L)'
;CPDTVDLIARAIADEPGDFEQGGVIKEGFSAELDELRRSSKEAKQYLASVEQRERQRTGIKSLKVGYNRVFGYYIEVSRANLNLVPSDYIRKQTLAEAERFFTPELKEYELLILNAQEKIADLEAAIFRQVCQQISGAGEHILATARAIAKIDVFCSLAEVAAHHGYVRPTLTTRDIIDIKGGRHPVVERAIGSDNFVPNDTYLSNEDNQLIILTGPNMSGKSTYLRQVALIVLLAQTGSFIPAESATIGIVDRIFTRIGAQEDLAAGQS
;
A
#
# COMPACT_ATOMS: atom_id res chain seq x y z
N CYS A 1 -5.12 10.28 -18.20
CA CYS A 1 -4.91 11.70 -17.83
C CYS A 1 -3.42 12.05 -17.91
N PRO A 2 -2.88 12.30 -19.11
CA PRO A 2 -1.46 12.62 -19.29
C PRO A 2 -1.02 13.81 -18.44
N ASP A 3 -1.85 14.85 -18.35
CA ASP A 3 -1.54 16.06 -17.58
C ASP A 3 -1.42 15.80 -16.07
N THR A 4 -2.24 14.89 -15.53
CA THR A 4 -2.16 14.48 -14.11
C THR A 4 -0.86 13.72 -13.84
N VAL A 5 -0.48 12.82 -14.77
CA VAL A 5 0.77 12.05 -14.66
C VAL A 5 1.98 12.98 -14.74
N ASP A 6 1.97 13.91 -15.69
CA ASP A 6 3.02 14.91 -15.86
C ASP A 6 3.14 15.84 -14.64
N LEU A 7 2.01 16.30 -14.08
CA LEU A 7 2.01 17.08 -12.85
C LEU A 7 2.66 16.33 -11.69
N ILE A 8 2.26 15.06 -11.46
CA ILE A 8 2.85 14.23 -10.39
C ILE A 8 4.35 14.05 -10.63
N ALA A 9 4.76 13.71 -11.85
CA ALA A 9 6.15 13.44 -12.21
C ALA A 9 7.08 14.65 -12.04
N ARG A 10 6.54 15.86 -12.26
CA ARG A 10 7.25 17.12 -12.06
C ARG A 10 7.21 17.62 -10.61
N ALA A 11 6.13 17.36 -9.88
CA ALA A 11 5.90 17.94 -8.56
C ALA A 11 6.39 17.07 -7.40
N ILE A 12 6.25 15.76 -7.49
CA ILE A 12 6.52 14.83 -6.39
C ILE A 12 7.87 14.15 -6.60
N ALA A 13 8.67 14.07 -5.54
CA ALA A 13 9.94 13.36 -5.56
C ALA A 13 9.74 11.87 -5.84
N ASP A 14 10.71 11.22 -6.48
CA ASP A 14 10.58 9.80 -6.88
C ASP A 14 10.52 8.87 -5.65
N GLU A 15 11.22 9.25 -4.57
CA GLU A 15 11.12 8.66 -3.23
C GLU A 15 10.72 9.77 -2.24
N PRO A 16 9.42 10.06 -2.09
CA PRO A 16 8.97 11.15 -1.25
C PRO A 16 9.26 10.84 0.23
N GLY A 17 9.87 11.81 0.91
CA GLY A 17 10.11 11.75 2.35
C GLY A 17 8.83 11.85 3.18
N ASP A 18 9.00 11.86 4.50
CA ASP A 18 7.88 12.05 5.43
C ASP A 18 7.35 13.48 5.34
N PHE A 19 6.03 13.66 5.36
CA PHE A 19 5.42 14.98 5.17
C PHE A 19 5.89 16.01 6.21
N GLU A 20 6.13 15.57 7.45
CA GLU A 20 6.64 16.41 8.54
C GLU A 20 8.14 16.71 8.44
N GLN A 21 8.89 15.86 7.74
CA GLN A 21 10.35 15.97 7.62
C GLN A 21 10.78 16.62 6.28
N GLY A 22 9.81 16.85 5.39
CA GLY A 22 10.01 17.40 4.05
C GLY A 22 10.54 16.37 3.05
N GLY A 23 10.85 16.83 1.84
CA GLY A 23 11.36 15.96 0.76
C GLY A 23 10.26 15.24 -0.03
N VAL A 24 9.04 15.77 0.02
CA VAL A 24 7.90 15.33 -0.79
C VAL A 24 7.92 16.00 -2.16
N ILE A 25 8.25 17.29 -2.20
CA ILE A 25 8.25 18.09 -3.43
C ILE A 25 9.62 18.00 -4.12
N LYS A 26 9.57 17.71 -5.42
CA LYS A 26 10.74 17.54 -6.30
C LYS A 26 11.50 18.86 -6.48
N GLU A 27 12.82 18.78 -6.50
CA GLU A 27 13.69 19.92 -6.83
C GLU A 27 13.39 20.39 -8.26
N GLY A 28 13.35 21.71 -8.47
CA GLY A 28 13.01 22.33 -9.74
C GLY A 28 11.51 22.57 -9.95
N PHE A 29 10.64 22.09 -9.06
CA PHE A 29 9.20 22.37 -9.16
C PHE A 29 8.83 23.78 -8.68
N SER A 30 9.49 24.27 -7.62
CA SER A 30 9.28 25.60 -7.07
C SER A 30 10.61 26.28 -6.81
N ALA A 31 10.91 27.32 -7.60
CA ALA A 31 12.13 28.10 -7.45
C ALA A 31 12.29 28.71 -6.05
N GLU A 32 11.17 29.10 -5.40
CA GLU A 32 11.19 29.62 -4.04
C GLU A 32 11.57 28.55 -3.01
N LEU A 33 11.02 27.34 -3.16
CA LEU A 33 11.36 26.22 -2.28
C LEU A 33 12.81 25.79 -2.46
N ASP A 34 13.28 25.76 -3.71
CA ASP A 34 14.67 25.42 -4.05
C ASP A 34 15.65 26.45 -3.47
N GLU A 35 15.32 27.74 -3.52
CA GLU A 35 16.13 28.81 -2.94
C GLU A 35 16.24 28.69 -1.41
N LEU A 36 15.12 28.41 -0.74
CA LEU A 36 15.09 28.19 0.71
C LEU A 36 15.92 26.96 1.10
N ARG A 37 15.78 25.85 0.35
CA ARG A 37 16.57 24.62 0.56
C ARG A 37 18.06 24.89 0.37
N ARG A 38 18.44 25.63 -0.66
CA ARG A 38 19.84 26.03 -0.92
C ARG A 38 20.38 26.87 0.23
N SER A 39 19.66 27.91 0.64
CA SER A 39 20.06 28.81 1.73
C SER A 39 20.24 28.06 3.06
N SER A 40 19.33 27.13 3.38
CA SER A 40 19.43 26.27 4.57
C SER A 40 20.64 25.35 4.51
N LYS A 41 20.94 24.78 3.33
CA LYS A 41 22.11 23.91 3.12
C LYS A 41 23.42 24.69 3.26
N GLU A 42 23.52 25.88 2.69
CA GLU A 42 24.69 26.77 2.81
C GLU A 42 24.94 27.16 4.27
N ALA A 43 23.89 27.52 5.02
CA ALA A 43 24.00 27.83 6.44
C ALA A 43 24.50 26.62 7.27
N LYS A 44 24.02 25.41 6.97
CA LYS A 44 24.50 24.17 7.62
C LYS A 44 25.96 23.87 7.27
N GLN A 45 26.37 24.09 6.02
CA GLN A 45 27.76 23.93 5.58
C GLN A 45 28.67 24.95 6.27
N TYR A 46 28.20 26.19 6.44
CA TYR A 46 28.92 27.20 7.21
C TYR A 46 29.16 26.75 8.66
N LEU A 47 28.11 26.27 9.35
CA LEU A 47 28.25 25.74 10.72
C LEU A 47 29.23 24.57 10.83
N ALA A 48 29.29 23.69 9.83
CA ALA A 48 30.27 22.61 9.80
C ALA A 48 31.72 23.13 9.72
N SER A 49 31.94 24.30 9.12
CA SER A 49 33.26 24.95 9.06
C SER A 49 33.67 25.64 10.37
N VAL A 50 32.70 26.02 11.21
CA VAL A 50 32.95 26.72 12.49
C VAL A 50 33.82 25.89 13.43
N GLU A 51 33.64 24.57 13.47
CA GLU A 51 34.46 23.68 14.31
C GLU A 51 35.95 23.82 14.01
N GLN A 52 36.32 23.77 12.73
CA GLN A 52 37.72 23.86 12.31
C GLN A 52 38.29 25.26 12.58
N ARG A 53 37.50 26.30 12.29
CA ARG A 53 37.89 27.70 12.51
C ARG A 53 38.13 27.97 14.00
N GLU A 54 37.24 27.53 14.88
CA GLU A 54 37.38 27.73 16.33
C GLU A 54 38.49 26.87 16.93
N ARG A 55 38.74 25.66 16.42
CA ARG A 55 39.93 24.86 16.78
C ARG A 55 41.22 25.60 16.46
N GLN A 56 41.31 26.22 15.28
CA GLN A 56 42.49 26.99 14.87
C GLN A 56 42.63 28.29 15.69
N ARG A 57 41.53 29.00 15.93
CA ARG A 57 41.51 30.26 16.70
C ARG A 57 41.93 30.08 18.15
N THR A 58 41.41 29.03 18.81
CA THR A 58 41.60 28.80 20.24
C THR A 58 42.79 27.88 20.56
N GLY A 59 43.27 27.12 19.57
CA GLY A 59 44.27 26.06 19.77
C GLY A 59 43.73 24.80 20.45
N ILE A 60 42.43 24.75 20.77
CA ILE A 60 41.79 23.63 21.49
C ILE A 60 41.47 22.50 20.52
N LYS A 61 42.39 21.54 20.35
CA LYS A 61 42.20 20.39 19.43
C LYS A 61 40.96 19.53 19.75
N SER A 62 40.53 19.49 21.02
CA SER A 62 39.38 18.70 21.47
C SER A 62 38.02 19.39 21.30
N LEU A 63 37.98 20.65 20.84
CA LEU A 63 36.75 21.42 20.66
C LEU A 63 35.82 20.73 19.66
N LYS A 64 34.52 20.65 19.95
CA LYS A 64 33.51 20.07 19.04
C LYS A 64 32.32 21.00 18.90
N VAL A 65 31.78 21.12 17.70
CA VAL A 65 30.49 21.77 17.48
C VAL A 65 29.41 20.69 17.40
N GLY A 66 28.42 20.78 18.28
CA GLY A 66 27.30 19.83 18.34
C GLY A 66 25.96 20.52 18.23
N TYR A 67 24.91 19.72 18.01
CA TYR A 67 23.52 20.17 18.03
C TYR A 67 22.73 19.30 19.00
N ASN A 68 21.86 19.94 19.78
CA ASN A 68 20.89 19.28 20.64
C ASN A 68 19.51 19.87 20.38
N ARG A 69 18.46 19.04 20.31
CA ARG A 69 17.09 19.52 20.04
C ARG A 69 16.57 20.55 21.07
N VAL A 70 17.00 20.45 22.33
CA VAL A 70 16.55 21.34 23.43
C VAL A 70 17.42 22.58 23.52
N PHE A 71 18.74 22.42 23.35
CA PHE A 71 19.72 23.48 23.58
C PHE A 71 20.35 24.02 22.31
N GLY A 72 19.90 23.64 21.12
CA GLY A 72 20.42 24.21 19.89
C GLY A 72 21.86 23.81 19.56
N TYR A 73 22.52 24.64 18.76
CA TYR A 73 23.95 24.48 18.48
C TYR A 73 24.80 24.92 19.67
N TYR A 74 25.92 24.23 19.88
CA TYR A 74 26.87 24.51 20.95
C TYR A 74 28.30 24.17 20.57
N ILE A 75 29.25 24.80 21.27
CA ILE A 75 30.68 24.50 21.27
C ILE A 75 30.99 23.79 22.58
N GLU A 76 31.47 22.55 22.50
CA GLU A 76 31.87 21.76 23.65
C GLU A 76 33.39 21.85 23.87
N VAL A 77 33.80 22.21 25.08
CA VAL A 77 35.19 22.34 25.51
C VAL A 77 35.42 21.49 26.75
N SER A 78 36.44 20.62 26.71
CA SER A 78 36.83 19.78 27.86
C SER A 78 37.31 20.63 29.04
N ARG A 79 37.08 20.18 30.28
CA ARG A 79 37.47 20.94 31.49
C ARG A 79 38.93 21.38 31.52
N ALA A 80 39.84 20.54 31.01
CA ALA A 80 41.28 20.83 30.95
C ALA A 80 41.64 22.06 30.09
N ASN A 81 40.77 22.47 29.17
CA ASN A 81 41.01 23.55 28.22
C ASN A 81 40.14 24.80 28.48
N LEU A 82 39.46 24.86 29.64
CA LEU A 82 38.56 25.98 29.97
C LEU A 82 39.28 27.32 30.10
N ASN A 83 40.55 27.30 30.48
CA ASN A 83 41.42 28.48 30.54
C ASN A 83 41.74 29.07 29.16
N LEU A 84 41.53 28.31 28.07
CA LEU A 84 41.74 28.76 26.69
C LEU A 84 40.45 29.27 26.03
N VAL A 85 39.32 29.26 26.77
CA VAL A 85 38.03 29.70 26.24
C VAL A 85 38.02 31.23 26.08
N PRO A 86 37.72 31.75 24.88
CA PRO A 86 37.61 33.19 24.63
C PRO A 86 36.47 33.86 25.43
N SER A 87 36.59 35.17 25.68
CA SER A 87 35.57 35.93 26.44
C SER A 87 34.25 36.13 25.69
N ASP A 88 34.24 35.99 24.35
CA ASP A 88 33.05 36.05 23.51
C ASP A 88 32.18 34.78 23.59
N TYR A 89 32.65 33.73 24.27
CA TYR A 89 31.87 32.51 24.48
C TYR A 89 30.90 32.69 25.65
N ILE A 90 29.62 32.45 25.38
CA ILE A 90 28.57 32.52 26.39
C ILE A 90 28.27 31.09 26.85
N ARG A 91 28.49 30.81 28.15
CA ARG A 91 28.26 29.49 28.74
C ARG A 91 26.78 29.12 28.64
N LYS A 92 26.51 27.89 28.19
CA LYS A 92 25.17 27.35 27.94
C LYS A 92 24.80 26.21 28.89
N GLN A 93 25.73 25.28 29.12
CA GLN A 93 25.49 24.08 29.93
C GLN A 93 26.80 23.54 30.51
N THR A 94 26.78 23.05 31.75
CA THR A 94 27.91 22.37 32.40
C THR A 94 27.66 20.86 32.39
N LEU A 95 28.65 20.07 31.96
CA LEU A 95 28.65 18.61 32.00
C LEU A 95 29.71 18.11 33.00
N ALA A 96 29.72 16.80 33.27
CA ALA A 96 30.72 16.19 34.15
C ALA A 96 32.16 16.46 33.69
N GLU A 97 32.43 16.24 32.40
CA GLU A 97 33.78 16.28 31.79
C GLU A 97 34.03 17.49 30.86
N ALA A 98 33.00 18.30 30.60
CA ALA A 98 33.08 19.40 29.63
C ALA A 98 32.13 20.56 29.97
N GLU A 99 32.33 21.70 29.34
CA GLU A 99 31.37 22.80 29.32
C GLU A 99 30.96 23.12 27.89
N ARG A 100 29.70 23.51 27.72
CA ARG A 100 29.12 23.92 26.44
C ARG A 100 28.88 25.42 26.42
N PHE A 101 29.25 26.02 25.30
CA PHE A 101 29.14 27.46 25.03
C PHE A 101 28.40 27.71 23.72
N PHE A 102 27.99 28.94 23.49
CA PHE A 102 27.59 29.43 22.16
C PHE A 102 28.23 30.80 21.91
N THR A 103 28.35 31.16 20.64
CA THR A 103 28.75 32.50 20.20
C THR A 103 27.55 33.23 19.61
N PRO A 104 27.54 34.58 19.56
CA PRO A 104 26.52 35.34 18.85
C PRO A 104 26.33 34.86 17.41
N GLU A 105 27.44 34.62 16.70
CA GLU A 105 27.47 34.07 15.33
C GLU A 105 26.75 32.72 15.23
N LEU A 106 27.06 31.75 16.09
CA LEU A 106 26.39 30.45 16.09
C LEU A 106 24.87 30.59 16.30
N LYS A 107 24.47 31.52 17.17
CA LYS A 107 23.04 31.76 17.45
C LYS A 107 22.32 32.39 16.26
N GLU A 108 22.96 33.30 15.53
CA GLU A 108 22.40 33.90 14.31
C GLU A 108 22.17 32.84 13.21
N TYR A 109 23.17 31.99 12.95
CA TYR A 109 23.03 30.91 11.98
C TYR A 109 22.02 29.84 12.41
N GLU A 110 21.95 29.53 13.71
CA GLU A 110 20.92 28.64 14.25
C GLU A 110 19.52 29.17 13.96
N LEU A 111 19.25 30.44 14.26
CA LEU A 111 17.96 31.08 13.98
C LEU A 111 17.65 31.09 12.48
N LEU A 112 18.65 31.38 11.64
CA LEU A 112 18.49 31.37 10.19
C LEU A 112 18.11 29.98 9.66
N ILE A 113 18.75 28.92 10.16
CA ILE A 113 18.42 27.55 9.78
C ILE A 113 17.03 27.15 10.24
N LEU A 114 16.68 27.43 11.50
CA LEU A 114 15.37 27.08 12.04
C LEU A 114 14.24 27.79 11.29
N ASN A 115 14.37 29.10 11.06
CA ASN A 115 13.38 29.87 10.29
C ASN A 115 13.27 29.38 8.85
N ALA A 116 14.40 29.01 8.23
CA ALA A 116 14.39 28.44 6.89
C ALA A 116 13.68 27.08 6.86
N GLN A 117 13.93 26.22 7.86
CA GLN A 117 13.29 24.90 7.95
C GLN A 117 11.77 25.00 8.14
N GLU A 118 11.30 25.91 8.98
CA GLU A 118 9.87 26.17 9.17
C GLU A 118 9.21 26.64 7.87
N LYS A 119 9.82 27.64 7.20
CA LYS A 119 9.32 28.13 5.90
C LYS A 119 9.33 27.07 4.81
N ILE A 120 10.36 26.23 4.75
CA ILE A 120 10.44 25.09 3.83
C ILE A 120 9.26 24.16 4.08
N ALA A 121 9.00 23.77 5.33
CA ALA A 121 7.92 22.87 5.68
C ALA A 121 6.55 23.46 5.32
N ASP A 122 6.29 24.72 5.66
CA ASP A 122 5.03 25.40 5.34
C ASP A 122 4.79 25.52 3.83
N LEU A 123 5.81 25.94 3.08
CA LEU A 123 5.73 26.11 1.64
C LEU A 123 5.56 24.75 0.94
N GLU A 124 6.31 23.75 1.37
CA GLU A 124 6.22 22.39 0.84
C GLU A 124 4.81 21.80 1.08
N ALA A 125 4.26 21.98 2.28
CA ALA A 125 2.89 21.57 2.59
C ALA A 125 1.83 22.33 1.79
N ALA A 126 2.03 23.62 1.53
CA ALA A 126 1.14 24.41 0.68
C ALA A 126 1.17 23.93 -0.77
N ILE A 127 2.37 23.72 -1.33
CA ILE A 127 2.56 23.20 -2.68
C ILE A 127 1.93 21.82 -2.84
N PHE A 128 2.17 20.91 -1.89
CA PHE A 128 1.59 19.57 -1.93
C PHE A 128 0.06 19.61 -1.93
N ARG A 129 -0.55 20.43 -1.07
CA ARG A 129 -2.01 20.61 -1.05
C ARG A 129 -2.54 21.14 -2.38
N GLN A 130 -1.84 22.08 -3.00
CA GLN A 130 -2.21 22.60 -4.32
C GLN A 130 -2.15 21.51 -5.39
N VAL A 131 -1.10 20.69 -5.41
CA VAL A 131 -0.97 19.54 -6.32
C VAL A 131 -2.13 18.56 -6.12
N CYS A 132 -2.44 18.20 -4.87
CA CYS A 132 -3.59 17.35 -4.55
C CYS A 132 -4.93 17.93 -5.04
N GLN A 133 -5.12 19.25 -4.91
CA GLN A 133 -6.31 19.94 -5.39
C GLN A 133 -6.41 19.93 -6.93
N GLN A 134 -5.29 20.05 -7.64
CA GLN A 134 -5.28 19.95 -9.10
C GLN A 134 -5.59 18.52 -9.57
N ILE A 135 -5.04 17.52 -8.88
CA ILE A 135 -5.32 16.09 -9.16
C ILE A 135 -6.78 15.76 -8.89
N SER A 136 -7.38 16.30 -7.82
CA SER A 136 -8.77 16.00 -7.46
C SER A 136 -9.78 16.46 -8.53
N GLY A 137 -9.45 17.50 -9.30
CA GLY A 137 -10.23 17.91 -10.47
C GLY A 137 -10.33 16.82 -11.56
N ALA A 138 -9.38 15.89 -11.61
CA ALA A 138 -9.42 14.72 -12.50
C ALA A 138 -10.01 13.46 -11.83
N GLY A 139 -10.57 13.57 -10.62
CA GLY A 139 -10.99 12.43 -9.79
C GLY A 139 -11.96 11.47 -10.48
N GLU A 140 -12.96 11.98 -11.19
CA GLU A 140 -13.91 11.13 -11.93
C GLU A 140 -13.23 10.28 -13.02
N HIS A 141 -12.28 10.87 -13.75
CA HIS A 141 -11.55 10.18 -14.80
C HIS A 141 -10.61 9.11 -14.22
N ILE A 142 -9.96 9.41 -13.08
CA ILE A 142 -9.13 8.45 -12.36
C ILE A 142 -9.99 7.25 -11.91
N LEU A 143 -11.14 7.51 -11.29
CA LEU A 143 -12.05 6.46 -10.84
C LEU A 143 -12.64 5.63 -11.99
N ALA A 144 -13.00 6.28 -13.10
CA ALA A 144 -13.47 5.58 -14.29
C ALA A 144 -12.40 4.64 -14.85
N THR A 145 -11.15 5.11 -14.91
CA THR A 145 -10.00 4.30 -15.35
C THR A 145 -9.74 3.14 -14.39
N ALA A 146 -9.73 3.39 -13.08
CA ALA A 146 -9.53 2.35 -12.07
C ALA A 146 -10.61 1.27 -12.15
N ARG A 147 -11.89 1.65 -12.35
CA ARG A 147 -12.99 0.68 -12.56
C ARG A 147 -12.82 -0.13 -13.84
N ALA A 148 -12.33 0.47 -14.92
CA ALA A 148 -12.07 -0.24 -16.17
C ALA A 148 -10.94 -1.25 -15.99
N ILE A 149 -9.83 -0.86 -15.34
CA ILE A 149 -8.72 -1.76 -15.00
C ILE A 149 -9.21 -2.90 -14.10
N ALA A 150 -10.01 -2.62 -13.06
CA ALA A 150 -10.55 -3.65 -12.18
C ALA A 150 -11.43 -4.67 -12.93
N LYS A 151 -12.22 -4.23 -13.92
CA LYS A 151 -12.98 -5.14 -14.77
C LYS A 151 -12.07 -6.02 -15.63
N ILE A 152 -11.04 -5.42 -16.23
CA ILE A 152 -10.06 -6.16 -17.04
C ILE A 152 -9.37 -7.21 -16.17
N ASP A 153 -8.93 -6.83 -14.97
CA ASP A 153 -8.29 -7.73 -14.00
C ASP A 153 -9.18 -8.93 -13.68
N VAL A 154 -10.44 -8.68 -13.29
CA VAL A 154 -11.42 -9.75 -13.02
C VAL A 154 -11.64 -10.65 -14.24
N PHE A 155 -11.86 -10.10 -15.44
CA PHE A 155 -12.10 -10.91 -16.63
C PHE A 155 -10.87 -11.73 -17.03
N CYS A 156 -9.67 -11.17 -16.91
CA CYS A 156 -8.42 -11.89 -17.13
C CYS A 156 -8.25 -13.02 -16.12
N SER A 157 -8.45 -12.76 -14.82
CA SER A 157 -8.36 -13.81 -13.80
C SER A 157 -9.36 -14.94 -14.03
N LEU A 158 -10.61 -14.63 -14.38
CA LEU A 158 -11.62 -15.65 -14.68
C LEU A 158 -11.26 -16.46 -15.93
N ALA A 159 -10.74 -15.81 -16.97
CA ALA A 159 -10.30 -16.48 -18.20
C ALA A 159 -9.08 -17.37 -17.96
N GLU A 160 -8.12 -16.91 -17.16
CA GLU A 160 -6.93 -17.67 -16.77
C GLU A 160 -7.32 -18.93 -16.00
N VAL A 161 -8.16 -18.80 -14.97
CA VAL A 161 -8.71 -19.94 -14.21
C VAL A 161 -9.42 -20.92 -15.15
N ALA A 162 -10.22 -20.40 -16.08
CA ALA A 162 -10.95 -21.25 -17.02
C ALA A 162 -10.02 -22.03 -17.96
N ALA A 163 -9.00 -21.37 -18.50
CA ALA A 163 -8.02 -21.99 -19.38
C ALA A 163 -7.18 -23.05 -18.64
N HIS A 164 -6.72 -22.75 -17.43
CA HIS A 164 -5.86 -23.64 -16.66
C HIS A 164 -6.59 -24.85 -16.06
N HIS A 165 -7.90 -24.72 -15.78
CA HIS A 165 -8.67 -25.77 -15.10
C HIS A 165 -9.77 -26.39 -15.96
N GLY A 166 -9.76 -26.07 -17.27
CA GLY A 166 -10.68 -26.62 -18.25
C GLY A 166 -12.14 -26.28 -17.92
N TYR A 167 -12.41 -25.04 -17.51
CA TYR A 167 -13.79 -24.60 -17.28
C TYR A 167 -14.45 -24.27 -18.61
N VAL A 168 -15.77 -24.44 -18.68
CA VAL A 168 -16.56 -24.22 -19.89
C VAL A 168 -17.54 -23.07 -19.69
N ARG A 169 -17.89 -22.40 -20.79
CA ARG A 169 -18.90 -21.35 -20.78
C ARG A 169 -20.28 -21.98 -20.61
N PRO A 170 -21.05 -21.68 -19.54
CA PRO A 170 -22.40 -22.20 -19.39
C PRO A 170 -23.36 -21.51 -20.36
N THR A 171 -24.43 -22.20 -20.73
CA THR A 171 -25.59 -21.61 -21.42
C THR A 171 -26.58 -21.13 -20.37
N LEU A 172 -26.81 -19.81 -20.29
CA LEU A 172 -27.85 -19.25 -19.42
C LEU A 172 -29.21 -19.24 -20.11
N THR A 173 -30.27 -19.58 -19.39
CA THR A 173 -31.64 -19.60 -19.92
C THR A 173 -32.63 -18.99 -18.92
N THR A 174 -33.80 -18.57 -19.41
CA THR A 174 -34.93 -18.10 -18.57
C THR A 174 -35.85 -19.25 -18.17
N ARG A 175 -35.57 -20.48 -18.62
CA ARG A 175 -36.29 -21.67 -18.21
C ARG A 175 -35.80 -22.14 -16.84
N ASP A 176 -36.68 -22.75 -16.07
CA ASP A 176 -36.37 -23.32 -14.77
C ASP A 176 -35.70 -24.69 -14.93
N ILE A 177 -34.44 -24.69 -15.37
CA ILE A 177 -33.65 -25.90 -15.62
C ILE A 177 -32.22 -25.75 -15.11
N ILE A 178 -31.67 -26.79 -14.51
CA ILE A 178 -30.25 -26.93 -14.20
C ILE A 178 -29.82 -28.27 -14.78
N ASP A 179 -29.14 -28.24 -15.91
CA ASP A 179 -28.54 -29.42 -16.55
C ASP A 179 -27.02 -29.22 -16.61
N ILE A 180 -26.28 -30.01 -15.84
CA ILE A 180 -24.82 -29.97 -15.72
C ILE A 180 -24.30 -31.34 -16.13
N LYS A 181 -23.34 -31.39 -17.05
CA LYS A 181 -22.63 -32.61 -17.46
C LYS A 181 -21.21 -32.58 -16.97
N GLY A 182 -20.76 -33.66 -16.33
CA GLY A 182 -19.40 -33.78 -15.80
C GLY A 182 -19.01 -32.64 -14.87
N GLY A 183 -19.93 -32.21 -13.99
CA GLY A 183 -19.65 -31.13 -13.03
C GLY A 183 -18.59 -31.54 -12.02
N ARG A 184 -17.74 -30.58 -11.62
CA ARG A 184 -16.67 -30.76 -10.64
C ARG A 184 -16.74 -29.70 -9.55
N HIS A 185 -16.37 -30.05 -8.32
CA HIS A 185 -16.39 -29.09 -7.21
C HIS A 185 -15.14 -28.18 -7.29
N PRO A 186 -15.27 -26.86 -7.51
CA PRO A 186 -14.13 -25.98 -7.86
C PRO A 186 -13.04 -25.89 -6.78
N VAL A 187 -13.38 -26.09 -5.50
CA VAL A 187 -12.41 -26.12 -4.40
C VAL A 187 -11.84 -27.52 -4.15
N VAL A 188 -12.69 -28.54 -4.01
CA VAL A 188 -12.26 -29.91 -3.69
C VAL A 188 -11.40 -30.51 -4.81
N GLU A 189 -11.72 -30.27 -6.09
CA GLU A 189 -10.89 -30.77 -7.20
C GLU A 189 -9.44 -30.25 -7.14
N ARG A 190 -9.26 -29.03 -6.62
CA ARG A 190 -7.93 -28.41 -6.47
C ARG A 190 -7.17 -29.00 -5.29
N ALA A 191 -7.87 -29.44 -4.24
CA ALA A 191 -7.27 -30.05 -3.07
C ALA A 191 -6.81 -31.49 -3.34
N ILE A 192 -7.59 -32.29 -4.07
CA ILE A 192 -7.28 -33.71 -4.32
C ILE A 192 -6.63 -33.97 -5.68
N GLY A 193 -6.60 -32.98 -6.58
CA GLY A 193 -6.12 -33.10 -7.95
C GLY A 193 -7.25 -33.44 -8.93
N SER A 194 -7.20 -32.87 -10.14
CA SER A 194 -8.25 -33.03 -11.17
C SER A 194 -8.47 -34.49 -11.55
N ASP A 195 -7.39 -35.27 -11.64
CA ASP A 195 -7.45 -36.68 -12.07
C ASP A 195 -8.07 -37.59 -11.00
N ASN A 196 -8.16 -37.11 -9.75
CA ASN A 196 -8.73 -37.85 -8.63
C ASN A 196 -10.17 -37.43 -8.31
N PHE A 197 -10.65 -36.32 -8.87
CA PHE A 197 -12.03 -35.88 -8.67
C PHE A 197 -12.96 -36.57 -9.67
N VAL A 198 -13.99 -37.25 -9.17
CA VAL A 198 -14.99 -37.91 -10.03
C VAL A 198 -16.07 -36.90 -10.44
N PRO A 199 -16.21 -36.55 -11.73
CA PRO A 199 -17.23 -35.62 -12.21
C PRO A 199 -18.64 -36.22 -12.05
N ASN A 200 -19.64 -35.36 -11.82
CA ASN A 200 -21.04 -35.78 -11.65
C ASN A 200 -21.99 -34.94 -12.50
N ASP A 201 -22.98 -35.62 -13.09
CA ASP A 201 -24.08 -34.99 -13.79
C ASP A 201 -25.15 -34.49 -12.80
N THR A 202 -25.88 -33.44 -13.19
CA THR A 202 -27.04 -32.95 -12.45
C THR A 202 -28.13 -32.55 -13.44
N TYR A 203 -29.36 -33.01 -13.20
CA TYR A 203 -30.53 -32.56 -13.95
C TYR A 203 -31.65 -32.22 -12.99
N LEU A 204 -32.08 -30.96 -13.00
CA LEU A 204 -33.25 -30.46 -12.28
C LEU A 204 -34.10 -29.61 -13.23
N SER A 205 -35.41 -29.76 -13.19
CA SER A 205 -36.35 -28.91 -13.95
C SER A 205 -37.69 -28.79 -13.24
N ASN A 206 -38.30 -27.60 -13.32
CA ASN A 206 -39.67 -27.40 -12.82
C ASN A 206 -40.74 -28.16 -13.61
N GLU A 207 -40.44 -28.61 -14.83
CA GLU A 207 -41.40 -29.37 -15.67
C GLU A 207 -41.27 -30.89 -15.50
N ASP A 208 -40.19 -31.36 -14.87
CA ASP A 208 -39.85 -32.77 -14.74
C ASP A 208 -39.25 -33.05 -13.35
N ASN A 209 -37.93 -33.21 -13.26
CA ASN A 209 -37.25 -33.56 -12.01
C ASN A 209 -37.05 -32.34 -11.10
N GLN A 210 -38.05 -32.00 -10.29
CA GLN A 210 -37.98 -30.86 -9.37
C GLN A 210 -37.15 -31.12 -8.11
N LEU A 211 -37.09 -32.37 -7.66
CA LEU A 211 -36.50 -32.76 -6.38
C LEU A 211 -35.63 -34.01 -6.56
N ILE A 212 -34.39 -33.95 -6.08
CA ILE A 212 -33.49 -35.11 -5.99
C ILE A 212 -33.45 -35.58 -4.54
N ILE A 213 -33.85 -36.84 -4.29
CA ILE A 213 -33.62 -37.53 -3.03
C ILE A 213 -32.28 -38.25 -3.13
N LEU A 214 -31.23 -37.65 -2.58
CA LEU A 214 -29.86 -38.19 -2.66
C LEU A 214 -29.55 -39.08 -1.44
N THR A 215 -29.51 -40.40 -1.67
CA THR A 215 -29.15 -41.39 -0.64
C THR A 215 -27.80 -42.03 -0.91
N GLY A 216 -27.12 -42.51 0.13
CA GLY A 216 -25.84 -43.21 0.03
C GLY A 216 -25.12 -43.29 1.36
N PRO A 217 -24.10 -44.16 1.49
CA PRO A 217 -23.33 -44.31 2.73
C PRO A 217 -22.63 -43.01 3.14
N ASN A 218 -22.23 -42.89 4.41
CA ASN A 218 -21.44 -41.74 4.85
C ASN A 218 -20.12 -41.65 4.06
N MET A 219 -19.58 -40.43 3.93
CA MET A 219 -18.38 -40.14 3.13
C MET A 219 -18.49 -40.45 1.62
N SER A 220 -19.67 -40.77 1.09
CA SER A 220 -19.88 -41.06 -0.34
C SER A 220 -19.94 -39.81 -1.25
N GLY A 221 -19.54 -38.64 -0.76
CA GLY A 221 -19.53 -37.39 -1.55
C GLY A 221 -20.88 -36.66 -1.69
N LYS A 222 -21.92 -37.04 -0.96
CA LYS A 222 -23.26 -36.40 -1.05
C LYS A 222 -23.21 -34.88 -0.80
N SER A 223 -22.54 -34.46 0.27
CA SER A 223 -22.39 -33.03 0.61
C SER A 223 -21.54 -32.29 -0.41
N THR A 224 -20.48 -32.94 -0.93
CA THR A 224 -19.65 -32.40 -2.02
C THR A 224 -20.47 -32.15 -3.27
N TYR A 225 -21.32 -33.11 -3.66
CA TYR A 225 -22.22 -32.98 -4.81
C TYR A 225 -23.19 -31.80 -4.66
N LEU A 226 -23.85 -31.67 -3.50
CA LEU A 226 -24.78 -30.56 -3.25
C LEU A 226 -24.08 -29.19 -3.32
N ARG A 227 -22.91 -29.06 -2.68
CA ARG A 227 -22.11 -27.82 -2.70
C ARG A 227 -21.57 -27.52 -4.10
N GLN A 228 -21.16 -28.54 -4.85
CA GLN A 228 -20.71 -28.42 -6.22
C GLN A 228 -21.79 -27.77 -7.10
N VAL A 229 -23.01 -28.28 -7.08
CA VAL A 229 -24.12 -27.73 -7.89
C VAL A 229 -24.35 -26.26 -7.55
N ALA A 230 -24.43 -25.93 -6.25
CA ALA A 230 -24.62 -24.56 -5.79
C ALA A 230 -23.48 -23.61 -6.25
N LEU A 231 -22.23 -24.06 -6.17
CA LEU A 231 -21.07 -23.28 -6.58
C LEU A 231 -21.01 -23.09 -8.11
N ILE A 232 -21.37 -24.11 -8.89
CA ILE A 232 -21.44 -24.02 -10.35
C ILE A 232 -22.50 -22.98 -10.77
N VAL A 233 -23.67 -23.00 -10.15
CA VAL A 233 -24.73 -22.01 -10.40
C VAL A 233 -24.26 -20.61 -10.01
N LEU A 234 -23.61 -20.45 -8.85
CA LEU A 234 -23.05 -19.18 -8.40
C LEU A 234 -22.03 -18.64 -9.41
N LEU A 235 -21.06 -19.45 -9.84
CA LEU A 235 -20.03 -19.07 -10.82
C LEU A 235 -20.66 -18.68 -12.17
N ALA A 236 -21.67 -19.41 -12.62
CA ALA A 236 -22.37 -19.08 -13.86
C ALA A 236 -23.03 -17.68 -13.79
N GLN A 237 -23.66 -17.35 -12.67
CA GLN A 237 -24.34 -16.06 -12.47
C GLN A 237 -23.43 -14.89 -12.10
N THR A 238 -22.16 -15.14 -11.74
CA THR A 238 -21.14 -14.08 -11.63
C THR A 238 -20.48 -13.76 -12.98
N GLY A 239 -20.80 -14.51 -14.04
CA GLY A 239 -20.21 -14.35 -15.37
C GLY A 239 -18.93 -15.14 -15.59
N SER A 240 -18.60 -16.09 -14.69
CA SER A 240 -17.47 -16.99 -14.85
C SER A 240 -17.80 -18.16 -15.78
N PHE A 241 -16.75 -18.78 -16.32
CA PHE A 241 -16.82 -20.15 -16.80
C PHE A 241 -16.93 -21.09 -15.59
N ILE A 242 -17.40 -22.32 -15.80
CA ILE A 242 -17.71 -23.27 -14.72
C ILE A 242 -16.93 -24.59 -14.85
N PRO A 243 -16.65 -25.27 -13.73
CA PRO A 243 -16.01 -26.60 -13.73
C PRO A 243 -16.98 -27.70 -14.17
N ALA A 244 -17.20 -27.84 -15.48
CA ALA A 244 -18.07 -28.86 -16.07
C ALA A 244 -17.62 -29.21 -17.49
N GLU A 245 -18.19 -30.25 -18.11
CA GLU A 245 -18.05 -30.53 -19.56
C GLU A 245 -19.02 -29.67 -20.37
N SER A 246 -20.24 -29.52 -19.88
CA SER A 246 -21.24 -28.57 -20.40
C SER A 246 -22.29 -28.26 -19.34
N ALA A 247 -22.97 -27.12 -19.45
CA ALA A 247 -24.15 -26.86 -18.63
C ALA A 247 -25.15 -25.91 -19.29
N THR A 248 -26.43 -26.12 -19.02
CA THR A 248 -27.53 -25.19 -19.24
C THR A 248 -28.15 -24.83 -17.88
N ILE A 249 -28.08 -23.55 -17.49
CA ILE A 249 -28.46 -23.09 -16.15
C ILE A 249 -29.49 -21.97 -16.28
N GLY A 250 -30.66 -22.21 -15.69
CA GLY A 250 -31.70 -21.23 -15.45
C GLY A 250 -31.27 -20.23 -14.39
N ILE A 251 -31.71 -18.98 -14.52
CA ILE A 251 -31.39 -17.94 -13.53
C ILE A 251 -32.09 -18.26 -12.21
N VAL A 252 -31.32 -18.49 -11.16
CA VAL A 252 -31.84 -18.65 -9.79
C VAL A 252 -31.81 -17.31 -9.06
N ASP A 253 -32.85 -17.04 -8.28
CA ASP A 253 -32.95 -15.86 -7.44
C ASP A 253 -32.24 -16.08 -6.09
N ARG A 254 -32.25 -17.32 -5.58
CA ARG A 254 -31.76 -17.66 -4.24
C ARG A 254 -31.16 -19.06 -4.21
N ILE A 255 -30.06 -19.20 -3.46
CA ILE A 255 -29.46 -20.48 -3.11
C ILE A 255 -29.64 -20.66 -1.60
N PHE A 256 -30.41 -21.68 -1.20
CA PHE A 256 -30.60 -22.03 0.20
C PHE A 256 -29.81 -23.28 0.55
N THR A 257 -29.11 -23.25 1.67
CA THR A 257 -28.37 -24.40 2.19
C THR A 257 -28.70 -24.62 3.64
N ARG A 258 -29.05 -25.86 4.00
CA ARG A 258 -29.13 -26.31 5.38
C ARG A 258 -28.22 -27.52 5.54
N ILE A 259 -27.00 -27.28 6.00
CA ILE A 259 -25.97 -28.30 6.17
C ILE A 259 -25.72 -28.45 7.68
N GLY A 260 -25.59 -29.68 8.17
CA GLY A 260 -25.27 -29.95 9.58
C GLY A 260 -23.92 -29.35 9.99
N ALA A 261 -23.81 -28.89 11.24
CA ALA A 261 -22.75 -28.01 11.72
C ALA A 261 -21.33 -28.63 11.88
N GLN A 262 -21.00 -29.77 11.26
CA GLN A 262 -19.77 -30.52 11.56
C GLN A 262 -18.97 -31.08 10.37
N GLU A 263 -19.21 -30.65 9.12
CA GLU A 263 -18.44 -31.16 7.97
C GLU A 263 -17.37 -30.16 7.49
N ASP A 264 -16.11 -30.40 7.88
CA ASP A 264 -14.92 -29.66 7.45
C ASP A 264 -14.34 -30.25 6.14
N LEU A 265 -14.93 -29.82 5.02
CA LEU A 265 -14.61 -30.34 3.69
C LEU A 265 -13.21 -29.99 3.17
N ALA A 266 -12.53 -28.98 3.74
CA ALA A 266 -11.20 -28.59 3.29
C ALA A 266 -10.13 -29.65 3.63
N ALA A 267 -10.39 -30.49 4.64
CA ALA A 267 -9.48 -31.55 5.09
C ALA A 267 -9.78 -32.93 4.47
N GLY A 268 -10.77 -33.04 3.58
CA GLY A 268 -11.17 -34.33 3.00
C GLY A 268 -11.78 -35.31 4.01
N GLN A 269 -12.17 -34.85 5.20
CA GLN A 269 -12.88 -35.65 6.20
C GLN A 269 -14.38 -35.30 6.15
N SER A 270 -15.21 -36.32 5.96
CA SER A 270 -16.66 -36.26 6.24
C SER A 270 -16.97 -37.09 7.47
#